data_AF-A0A533WTG4-F1
#
_entry.id   AF-A0A533WTG4-F1
#
_cell.length_a   1.000
_cell.length_b   1.000
_cell.length_c   1.000
_cell.angle_alpha   90.00
_cell.angle_beta   90.00
_cell.angle_gamma   90.00
#
_symmetry.space_group_name_H-M   'P 1'
#
loop_
_entity.id
_entity.type
_entity.pdbx_description
1 polymer ?
#
loop_
_entity_poly.entity_id
_entity_poly.type
_entity_poly.pdbx_seq_one_letter_code
_entity_poly.pdbx_strand_id
1 'polypeptide(L)'
;MDIREGLTFDDVLIVPKRSPIVSRSQTDLRTKLSRNITLNIPIISANMDTVTESGMAIALAREGGIGIIHRFMAIEDQVDEILKVKRSESVMIEQPYTIKPDMSVAEAKKAMAEYGVSGLLVEEEGKLAGIITRRDITFEKNNKRKVSEVMTKEVITAKDGLTIEQAKEILHKQRIEKLPVIDDKRRIVGLITSKDILKMEQYPHASKDRKGRLLAGAAVGVKGDYLERTEALLEAGADVLVVDIAHGHSENAINTIHMIKKAFPSCELIAGNVATGDGANDLIKAGVDAVKVGVGSGSICITRVVTGSGVPQLTAVIDSVKVARDHDIPVISDGGIRNSGDITKALAAGSSSVMVGSLFGGTDESPGKTLVKNGKKFKMYRGMASFYASLGRKYREEGAQVIDSDDLNDYVPEGVEAMV
;
A
#
# COMPACT_ATOMS: atom_id res chain seq x y z
N MET A 1 36.47 -16.04 -19.69
CA MET A 1 35.30 -15.50 -18.97
C MET A 1 35.89 -14.64 -17.87
N ASP A 2 35.69 -13.32 -17.92
CA ASP A 2 36.18 -12.45 -16.86
C ASP A 2 35.12 -12.42 -15.76
N ILE A 3 35.48 -12.83 -14.55
CA ILE A 3 34.56 -12.91 -13.41
C ILE A 3 34.67 -11.59 -12.65
N ARG A 4 33.67 -10.73 -12.78
CA ARG A 4 33.61 -9.44 -12.07
C ARG A 4 33.27 -9.65 -10.59
N GLU A 5 34.01 -8.98 -9.73
CA GLU A 5 33.67 -8.85 -8.32
C GLU A 5 32.42 -7.97 -8.12
N GLY A 6 31.49 -8.44 -7.30
CA GLY A 6 30.28 -7.70 -6.91
C GLY A 6 30.29 -7.41 -5.41
N LEU A 7 29.78 -6.24 -5.02
CA LEU A 7 29.72 -5.74 -3.65
C LEU A 7 28.27 -5.66 -3.17
N THR A 8 28.07 -5.89 -1.88
CA THR A 8 26.82 -5.64 -1.16
C THR A 8 27.02 -4.50 -0.14
N PHE A 9 25.98 -4.20 0.65
CA PHE A 9 26.02 -3.09 1.60
C PHE A 9 27.08 -3.25 2.68
N ASP A 10 27.34 -4.46 3.18
CA ASP A 10 28.34 -4.70 4.23
C ASP A 10 29.78 -4.52 3.78
N ASP A 11 30.05 -4.63 2.48
CA ASP A 11 31.42 -4.54 1.95
C ASP A 11 31.94 -3.10 1.94
N VAL A 12 31.08 -2.11 2.19
CA VAL A 12 31.42 -0.69 2.04
C VAL A 12 30.96 0.17 3.20
N LEU A 13 31.65 1.31 3.36
CA LEU A 13 31.24 2.42 4.20
C LEU A 13 31.17 3.70 3.35
N ILE A 14 30.29 4.63 3.72
CA ILE A 14 30.25 5.95 3.10
C ILE A 14 31.36 6.80 3.72
N VAL A 15 32.29 7.27 2.88
CA VAL A 15 33.37 8.17 3.32
C VAL A 15 32.75 9.51 3.75
N PRO A 16 32.95 9.95 5.02
CA PRO A 16 32.45 11.25 5.47
C PRO A 16 32.98 12.41 4.62
N LYS A 17 32.12 13.36 4.30
CA LYS A 17 32.47 14.59 3.56
C LYS A 17 32.17 15.83 4.41
N ARG A 18 32.76 16.97 4.04
CA ARG A 18 32.43 18.27 4.64
C ARG A 18 30.93 18.54 4.48
N SER A 19 30.24 18.78 5.58
CA SER A 19 28.79 19.05 5.60
C SER A 19 28.53 20.52 6.00
N PRO A 20 27.76 21.29 5.20
CA PRO A 20 27.26 22.60 5.60
C PRO A 20 26.00 22.52 6.48
N ILE A 21 25.47 21.30 6.72
CA ILE A 21 24.24 21.07 7.48
C ILE A 21 24.51 21.32 8.97
N VAL A 22 23.80 22.28 9.54
CA VAL A 22 23.91 22.65 10.97
C VAL A 22 22.87 21.96 11.84
N SER A 23 21.76 21.51 11.25
CA SER A 23 20.69 20.79 11.94
C SER A 23 20.12 19.69 11.05
N ARG A 24 19.72 18.57 11.66
CA ARG A 24 19.02 17.48 10.96
C ARG A 24 17.74 17.94 10.27
N SER A 25 17.09 18.99 10.78
CA SER A 25 15.87 19.55 10.16
C SER A 25 16.11 20.19 8.79
N GLN A 26 17.36 20.39 8.37
CA GLN A 26 17.70 20.94 7.05
C GLN A 26 17.77 19.86 5.96
N THR A 27 17.74 18.57 6.31
CA THR A 27 17.72 17.49 5.32
C THR A 27 16.32 17.25 4.81
N ASP A 28 16.17 17.22 3.49
CA ASP A 28 14.93 16.84 2.82
C ASP A 28 15.03 15.38 2.36
N LEU A 29 14.05 14.57 2.75
CA LEU A 29 13.97 13.15 2.41
C LEU A 29 13.00 12.87 1.26
N ARG A 30 12.38 13.91 0.69
CA ARG A 30 11.47 13.76 -0.44
C ARG A 30 12.16 13.09 -1.61
N THR A 31 11.47 12.15 -2.25
CA THR A 31 12.01 11.38 -3.37
C THR A 31 10.93 11.03 -4.39
N LYS A 32 11.34 10.68 -5.62
CA LYS A 32 10.44 10.10 -6.62
C LYS A 32 10.28 8.59 -6.37
N LEU A 33 9.05 8.13 -6.21
CA LEU A 33 8.71 6.70 -6.25
C LEU A 33 8.72 6.19 -7.68
N SER A 34 8.06 6.95 -8.55
CA SER A 34 7.90 6.70 -9.97
C SER A 34 7.97 8.04 -10.71
N ARG A 35 7.75 8.03 -12.04
CA ARG A 35 7.81 9.23 -12.88
C ARG A 35 6.99 10.39 -12.31
N ASN A 36 5.77 10.13 -11.85
CA ASN A 36 4.85 11.19 -11.40
C ASN A 36 4.49 11.15 -9.91
N ILE A 37 4.96 10.17 -9.15
CA ILE A 37 4.67 10.05 -7.72
C ILE A 37 5.89 10.42 -6.87
N THR A 38 5.70 11.35 -5.95
CA THR A 38 6.69 11.76 -4.94
C THR A 38 6.28 11.25 -3.57
N LEU A 39 7.24 10.78 -2.78
CA LEU A 39 7.09 10.41 -1.38
C LEU A 39 7.81 11.43 -0.49
N ASN A 40 7.38 11.53 0.76
CA ASN A 40 8.03 12.40 1.76
C ASN A 40 9.24 11.72 2.42
N ILE A 41 9.28 10.40 2.44
CA ILE A 41 10.45 9.60 2.81
C ILE A 41 10.68 8.47 1.80
N PRO A 42 11.93 8.01 1.61
CA PRO A 42 12.28 7.04 0.56
C PRO A 42 12.04 5.58 0.98
N ILE A 43 10.94 5.29 1.66
CA ILE A 43 10.65 3.99 2.26
C ILE A 43 9.36 3.39 1.71
N ILE A 44 9.47 2.14 1.23
CA ILE A 44 8.38 1.35 0.68
C ILE A 44 8.29 0.03 1.45
N SER A 45 7.10 -0.39 1.87
CA SER A 45 6.93 -1.72 2.47
C SER A 45 6.77 -2.79 1.38
N ALA A 46 7.46 -3.92 1.56
CA ALA A 46 7.47 -5.01 0.58
C ALA A 46 6.09 -5.66 0.43
N ASN A 47 5.73 -6.03 -0.80
CA ASN A 47 4.46 -6.66 -1.17
C ASN A 47 4.40 -8.14 -0.81
N MET A 48 4.57 -8.42 0.48
CA MET A 48 4.57 -9.75 1.08
C MET A 48 3.37 -9.92 2.01
N ASP A 49 2.82 -11.13 2.08
CA ASP A 49 1.64 -11.44 2.87
C ASP A 49 1.86 -11.46 4.39
N THR A 50 3.11 -11.31 4.82
CA THR A 50 3.51 -11.09 6.22
C THR A 50 4.01 -9.68 6.48
N VAL A 51 3.89 -8.77 5.52
CA VAL A 51 4.39 -7.39 5.64
C VAL A 51 3.30 -6.37 5.33
N THR A 52 2.67 -6.44 4.16
CA THR A 52 1.83 -5.33 3.67
C THR A 52 0.43 -5.75 3.26
N GLU A 53 -0.50 -5.49 4.17
CA GLU A 53 -1.93 -5.27 3.90
C GLU A 53 -2.26 -3.81 4.27
N SER A 54 -3.55 -3.44 4.36
CA SER A 54 -3.99 -2.07 4.64
C SER A 54 -3.40 -1.49 5.93
N GLY A 55 -3.21 -2.29 6.99
CA GLY A 55 -2.64 -1.82 8.26
C GLY A 55 -1.27 -1.17 8.08
N MET A 56 -0.33 -1.90 7.48
CA MET A 56 1.02 -1.42 7.17
C MET A 56 0.98 -0.28 6.13
N ALA A 57 0.17 -0.42 5.08
CA ALA A 57 0.08 0.60 4.04
C ALA A 57 -0.40 1.96 4.59
N ILE A 58 -1.41 1.95 5.46
CA ILE A 58 -1.91 3.16 6.15
C ILE A 58 -0.83 3.76 7.04
N ALA A 59 -0.17 2.95 7.87
CA ALA A 59 0.83 3.42 8.80
C ALA A 59 2.05 4.03 8.08
N LEU A 60 2.56 3.35 7.05
CA LEU A 60 3.71 3.84 6.31
C LEU A 60 3.37 5.08 5.48
N ALA A 61 2.17 5.14 4.88
CA ALA A 61 1.74 6.34 4.15
C ALA A 61 1.59 7.55 5.08
N ARG A 62 1.13 7.38 6.32
CA ARG A 62 1.08 8.45 7.34
C ARG A 62 2.46 9.03 7.68
N GLU A 63 3.46 8.18 7.74
CA GLU A 63 4.86 8.58 7.99
C GLU A 63 5.57 9.12 6.73
N GLY A 64 4.87 9.15 5.58
CA GLY A 64 5.38 9.72 4.34
C GLY A 64 6.01 8.74 3.35
N GLY A 65 5.92 7.44 3.63
CA GLY A 65 6.30 6.37 2.70
C GLY A 65 5.10 5.90 1.87
N ILE A 66 5.13 4.64 1.43
CA ILE A 66 3.99 3.98 0.77
C ILE A 66 4.06 2.46 1.00
N GLY A 67 2.91 1.82 1.17
CA GLY A 67 2.83 0.36 1.17
C GLY A 67 2.37 -0.21 -0.16
N ILE A 68 2.98 -1.32 -0.59
CA ILE A 68 2.55 -2.10 -1.76
C ILE A 68 1.80 -3.35 -1.28
N ILE A 69 0.50 -3.42 -1.53
CA ILE A 69 -0.34 -4.53 -1.11
C ILE A 69 -0.02 -5.78 -1.94
N HIS A 70 0.22 -6.90 -1.27
CA HIS A 70 0.58 -8.15 -1.94
C HIS A 70 -0.58 -8.74 -2.75
N ARG A 71 -0.26 -9.61 -3.72
CA ARG A 71 -1.24 -10.20 -4.66
C ARG A 71 -1.65 -11.64 -4.35
N PHE A 72 -1.26 -12.17 -3.19
CA PHE A 72 -1.48 -13.58 -2.82
C PHE A 72 -2.86 -13.75 -2.16
N MET A 73 -3.89 -13.20 -2.80
CA MET A 73 -5.29 -13.18 -2.38
C MET A 73 -6.18 -12.99 -3.63
N ALA A 74 -7.49 -13.12 -3.48
CA ALA A 74 -8.42 -12.86 -4.58
C ALA A 74 -8.34 -11.39 -5.05
N ILE A 75 -8.87 -11.09 -6.25
CA ILE A 75 -8.87 -9.71 -6.76
C ILE A 75 -9.70 -8.82 -5.83
N GLU A 76 -10.85 -9.33 -5.40
CA GLU A 76 -11.80 -8.65 -4.53
C GLU A 76 -11.18 -8.33 -3.16
N ASP A 77 -10.46 -9.30 -2.57
CA ASP A 77 -9.76 -9.09 -1.30
C ASP A 77 -8.68 -7.99 -1.43
N GLN A 78 -7.94 -7.98 -2.54
CA GLN A 78 -6.87 -7.00 -2.76
C GLN A 78 -7.46 -5.60 -2.99
N VAL A 79 -8.58 -5.52 -3.71
CA VAL A 79 -9.38 -4.31 -3.89
C VAL A 79 -9.88 -3.79 -2.54
N ASP A 80 -10.40 -4.67 -1.69
CA ASP A 80 -10.85 -4.31 -0.34
C ASP A 80 -9.72 -3.74 0.52
N GLU A 81 -8.50 -4.30 0.43
CA GLU A 81 -7.32 -3.75 1.09
C GLU A 81 -6.98 -2.34 0.57
N ILE A 82 -7.03 -2.09 -0.75
CA ILE A 82 -6.83 -0.75 -1.31
C ILE A 82 -7.91 0.23 -0.82
N LEU A 83 -9.18 -0.18 -0.85
CA LEU A 83 -10.30 0.64 -0.39
C LEU A 83 -10.17 1.00 1.09
N LYS A 84 -9.70 0.08 1.95
CA LYS A 84 -9.41 0.35 3.37
C LYS A 84 -8.35 1.45 3.51
N VAL A 85 -7.28 1.43 2.71
CA VAL A 85 -6.27 2.50 2.72
C VAL A 85 -6.88 3.83 2.26
N LYS A 86 -7.59 3.83 1.13
CA LYS A 86 -8.19 5.04 0.54
C LYS A 86 -9.30 5.67 1.37
N ARG A 87 -9.97 4.88 2.22
CA ARG A 87 -11.00 5.36 3.16
C ARG A 87 -10.45 5.70 4.54
N SER A 88 -9.19 5.37 4.83
CA SER A 88 -8.61 5.57 6.16
C SER A 88 -8.47 7.05 6.52
N GLU A 89 -8.19 7.89 5.52
CA GLU A 89 -8.08 9.35 5.61
C GLU A 89 -8.47 9.96 4.27
N SER A 90 -9.27 11.03 4.32
CA SER A 90 -9.55 11.88 3.17
C SER A 90 -9.80 13.29 3.68
N VAL A 91 -9.53 14.29 2.83
CA VAL A 91 -9.98 15.67 3.09
C VAL A 91 -11.51 15.72 3.13
N MET A 92 -12.15 14.98 2.24
CA MET A 92 -13.59 14.82 2.16
C MET A 92 -13.92 13.40 1.70
N ILE A 93 -14.81 12.71 2.42
CA ILE A 93 -15.28 11.38 2.04
C ILE A 93 -16.35 11.57 0.96
N GLU A 94 -16.04 11.31 -0.31
CA GLU A 94 -16.96 11.50 -1.45
C GLU A 94 -18.19 10.57 -1.38
N GLN A 95 -18.00 9.33 -0.92
CA GLN A 95 -19.06 8.33 -0.79
C GLN A 95 -19.22 7.89 0.68
N PRO A 96 -19.81 8.74 1.54
CA PRO A 96 -20.04 8.37 2.92
C PRO A 96 -21.07 7.24 3.00
N TYR A 97 -20.91 6.36 4.00
CA TYR A 97 -21.87 5.29 4.23
C TYR A 97 -23.23 5.85 4.63
N THR A 98 -24.26 5.43 3.92
CA THR A 98 -25.65 5.84 4.15
C THR A 98 -26.50 4.68 4.67
N ILE A 99 -27.63 5.03 5.28
CA ILE A 99 -28.65 4.09 5.74
C ILE A 99 -30.04 4.66 5.45
N LYS A 100 -31.03 3.80 5.22
CA LYS A 100 -32.41 4.23 5.00
C LYS A 100 -33.14 4.52 6.32
N PRO A 101 -34.09 5.46 6.33
CA PRO A 101 -34.82 5.86 7.54
C PRO A 101 -35.69 4.74 8.15
N ASP A 102 -36.18 3.81 7.33
CA ASP A 102 -37.07 2.71 7.72
C ASP A 102 -36.34 1.48 8.29
N MET A 103 -35.03 1.41 8.11
CA MET A 103 -34.18 0.37 8.70
C MET A 103 -34.15 0.49 10.22
N SER A 104 -33.82 -0.61 10.87
CA SER A 104 -33.78 -0.75 12.33
C SER A 104 -32.47 -0.28 12.95
N VAL A 105 -32.52 0.05 14.23
CA VAL A 105 -31.31 0.32 15.05
C VAL A 105 -30.34 -0.87 15.05
N ALA A 106 -30.84 -2.12 14.97
CA ALA A 106 -29.99 -3.30 14.85
C ALA A 106 -29.11 -3.27 13.59
N GLU A 107 -29.73 -2.94 12.46
CA GLU A 107 -29.03 -2.85 11.16
C GLU A 107 -28.05 -1.70 11.16
N ALA A 108 -28.40 -0.55 11.75
CA ALA A 108 -27.47 0.57 11.92
C ALA A 108 -26.24 0.18 12.76
N LYS A 109 -26.45 -0.52 13.89
CA LYS A 109 -25.35 -1.02 14.74
C LYS A 109 -24.45 -2.00 13.97
N LYS A 110 -25.05 -2.91 13.20
CA LYS A 110 -24.33 -3.87 12.37
C LYS A 110 -23.49 -3.16 11.30
N ALA A 111 -24.08 -2.26 10.53
CA ALA A 111 -23.38 -1.50 9.49
C ALA A 111 -22.24 -0.66 10.07
N MET A 112 -22.45 0.01 11.22
CA MET A 112 -21.38 0.77 11.88
C MET A 112 -20.22 -0.13 12.33
N ALA A 113 -20.50 -1.34 12.81
CA ALA A 113 -19.48 -2.30 13.23
C ALA A 113 -18.71 -2.87 12.03
N GLU A 114 -19.44 -3.27 10.98
CA GLU A 114 -18.90 -3.83 9.74
C GLU A 114 -17.99 -2.83 9.00
N TYR A 115 -18.42 -1.57 8.90
CA TYR A 115 -17.64 -0.52 8.23
C TYR A 115 -16.62 0.16 9.16
N GLY A 116 -16.61 -0.16 10.46
CA GLY A 116 -15.71 0.47 11.43
C GLY A 116 -15.95 1.97 11.64
N VAL A 117 -17.16 2.47 11.37
CA VAL A 117 -17.51 3.90 11.49
C VAL A 117 -18.33 4.20 12.75
N SER A 118 -18.36 5.47 13.15
CA SER A 118 -19.10 5.94 14.34
C SER A 118 -20.41 6.65 14.01
N GLY A 119 -20.78 6.71 12.73
CA GLY A 119 -22.05 7.29 12.28
C GLY A 119 -22.30 7.02 10.80
N LEU A 120 -23.57 7.10 10.41
CA LEU A 120 -24.09 6.89 9.07
C LEU A 120 -24.96 8.09 8.71
N LEU A 121 -24.89 8.53 7.44
CA LEU A 121 -25.83 9.52 6.93
C LEU A 121 -27.15 8.83 6.63
N VAL A 122 -28.27 9.47 6.98
CA VAL A 122 -29.59 8.92 6.66
C VAL A 122 -30.05 9.53 5.35
N GLU A 123 -30.31 8.67 4.38
CA GLU A 123 -30.68 9.04 3.03
C GLU A 123 -32.09 8.55 2.71
N GLU A 124 -32.92 9.47 2.21
CA GLU A 124 -34.29 9.20 1.77
C GLU A 124 -34.49 9.85 0.39
N GLU A 125 -34.94 9.07 -0.59
CA GLU A 125 -35.17 9.54 -1.97
C GLU A 125 -33.97 10.28 -2.60
N GLY A 126 -32.74 9.82 -2.32
CA GLY A 126 -31.52 10.45 -2.85
C GLY A 126 -31.08 11.71 -2.12
N LYS A 127 -31.72 12.08 -1.01
CA LYS A 127 -31.46 13.32 -0.26
C LYS A 127 -31.07 13.03 1.18
N LEU A 128 -30.29 13.95 1.77
CA LEU A 128 -29.95 13.90 3.19
C LEU A 128 -31.19 14.18 4.06
N ALA A 129 -31.64 13.13 4.75
CA ALA A 129 -32.76 13.16 5.69
C ALA A 129 -32.32 13.29 7.16
N GLY A 130 -31.10 12.88 7.48
CA GLY A 130 -30.59 12.94 8.86
C GLY A 130 -29.18 12.39 9.02
N ILE A 131 -28.75 12.26 10.26
CA ILE A 131 -27.53 11.53 10.64
C ILE A 131 -27.81 10.70 11.88
N ILE A 132 -27.29 9.47 11.90
CA ILE A 132 -27.32 8.60 13.07
C ILE A 132 -25.90 8.28 13.50
N THR A 133 -25.61 8.47 14.77
CA THR A 133 -24.29 8.27 15.36
C THR A 133 -24.31 7.22 16.44
N ARG A 134 -23.13 6.75 16.85
CA ARG A 134 -23.00 5.82 17.96
C ARG A 134 -23.68 6.36 19.24
N ARG A 135 -23.57 7.66 19.51
CA ARG A 135 -24.17 8.29 20.71
C ARG A 135 -25.68 8.15 20.75
N ASP A 136 -26.34 8.22 19.59
CA ASP A 136 -27.81 8.13 19.48
C ASP A 136 -28.33 6.73 19.82
N ILE A 137 -27.49 5.69 19.64
CA ILE A 137 -27.89 4.28 19.77
C ILE A 137 -27.17 3.52 20.90
N THR A 138 -26.20 4.12 21.59
CA THR A 138 -25.41 3.48 22.66
C THR A 138 -26.29 2.92 23.77
N PHE A 139 -27.30 3.68 24.20
CA PHE A 139 -28.21 3.30 25.28
C PHE A 139 -29.58 2.82 24.79
N GLU A 140 -29.74 2.65 23.47
CA GLU A 140 -30.98 2.16 22.90
C GLU A 140 -31.09 0.65 23.10
N LYS A 141 -32.12 0.24 23.87
CA LYS A 141 -32.42 -1.15 24.21
C LYS A 141 -33.32 -1.81 23.17
N ASN A 142 -34.18 -1.05 22.51
CA ASN A 142 -35.09 -1.56 21.50
C ASN A 142 -34.43 -1.52 20.12
N ASN A 143 -33.80 -2.64 19.77
CA ASN A 143 -33.14 -2.83 18.48
C ASN A 143 -34.10 -2.83 17.26
N LYS A 144 -35.41 -2.87 17.46
CA LYS A 144 -36.42 -2.86 16.38
C LYS A 144 -36.93 -1.44 16.03
N ARG A 145 -36.59 -0.41 16.82
CA ARG A 145 -36.95 0.97 16.48
C ARG A 145 -36.34 1.37 15.15
N LYS A 146 -37.05 2.21 14.41
CA LYS A 146 -36.56 2.72 13.12
C LYS A 146 -35.50 3.79 13.32
N VAL A 147 -34.56 3.87 12.38
CA VAL A 147 -33.53 4.91 12.32
C VAL A 147 -34.16 6.30 12.32
N SER A 148 -35.26 6.50 11.60
CA SER A 148 -36.00 7.76 11.52
C SER A 148 -36.49 8.30 12.88
N GLU A 149 -36.64 7.44 13.88
CA GLU A 149 -37.13 7.80 15.22
C GLU A 149 -36.01 8.25 16.17
N VAL A 150 -34.76 7.89 15.88
CA VAL A 150 -33.61 8.13 16.77
C VAL A 150 -32.52 8.99 16.13
N MET A 151 -32.55 9.18 14.80
CA MET A 151 -31.61 10.02 14.08
C MET A 151 -31.78 11.51 14.42
N THR A 152 -30.69 12.26 14.25
CA THR A 152 -30.76 13.73 14.20
C THR A 152 -31.27 14.17 12.83
N LYS A 153 -32.43 14.85 12.79
CA LYS A 153 -33.06 15.33 11.53
C LYS A 153 -32.51 16.68 11.07
N GLU A 154 -32.27 17.59 12.01
CA GLU A 154 -31.70 18.90 11.73
C GLU A 154 -30.18 18.81 11.67
N VAL A 155 -29.68 18.44 10.49
CA VAL A 155 -28.24 18.28 10.27
C VAL A 155 -27.64 19.57 9.74
N ILE A 156 -26.64 20.09 10.45
CA ILE A 156 -25.78 21.15 9.92
C ILE A 156 -25.03 20.59 8.70
N THR A 157 -25.07 21.33 7.59
CA THR A 157 -24.47 20.91 6.32
C THR A 157 -23.58 22.01 5.76
N ALA A 158 -22.66 21.63 4.87
CA ALA A 158 -21.87 22.54 4.06
C ALA A 158 -22.19 22.33 2.57
N LYS A 159 -21.88 23.35 1.75
CA LYS A 159 -21.89 23.21 0.29
C LYS A 159 -20.54 22.73 -0.20
N ASP A 160 -20.53 22.14 -1.40
CA ASP A 160 -19.29 21.79 -2.10
C ASP A 160 -18.41 23.02 -2.35
N GLY A 161 -17.09 22.81 -2.44
CA GLY A 161 -16.09 23.87 -2.63
C GLY A 161 -15.60 24.58 -1.35
N LEU A 162 -15.95 24.06 -0.18
CA LEU A 162 -15.50 24.58 1.11
C LEU A 162 -14.02 24.24 1.38
N THR A 163 -13.27 25.16 1.97
CA THR A 163 -11.89 24.91 2.43
C THR A 163 -11.86 24.11 3.74
N ILE A 164 -10.72 23.48 4.06
CA ILE A 164 -10.53 22.73 5.31
C ILE A 164 -10.64 23.65 6.53
N GLU A 165 -10.11 24.86 6.43
CA GLU A 165 -10.15 25.87 7.48
C GLU A 165 -11.60 26.28 7.79
N GLN A 166 -12.40 26.53 6.77
CA GLN A 166 -13.83 26.79 6.92
C GLN A 166 -14.57 25.58 7.51
N ALA A 167 -14.23 24.35 7.10
CA ALA A 167 -14.83 23.14 7.67
C ALA A 167 -14.54 23.06 9.18
N LYS A 168 -13.28 23.31 9.55
CA LYS A 168 -12.82 23.33 10.95
C LYS A 168 -13.57 24.37 11.77
N GLU A 169 -13.78 25.56 11.23
CA GLU A 169 -14.57 26.61 11.89
C GLU A 169 -16.03 26.19 12.11
N ILE A 170 -16.69 25.58 11.10
CA ILE A 170 -18.07 25.11 11.22
C ILE A 170 -18.16 24.01 12.29
N LEU A 171 -17.30 22.98 12.21
CA LEU A 171 -17.26 21.87 13.16
C LEU A 171 -17.06 22.38 14.60
N HIS A 172 -16.13 23.33 14.80
CA HIS A 172 -15.84 23.92 16.10
C HIS A 172 -17.00 24.77 16.63
N LYS A 173 -17.53 25.71 15.82
CA LYS A 173 -18.61 26.62 16.22
C LYS A 173 -19.89 25.87 16.55
N GLN A 174 -20.23 24.86 15.76
CA GLN A 174 -21.44 24.05 15.93
C GLN A 174 -21.25 22.89 16.90
N ARG A 175 -20.02 22.62 17.35
CA ARG A 175 -19.64 21.54 18.28
C ARG A 175 -20.09 20.16 17.80
N ILE A 176 -19.93 19.92 16.49
CA ILE A 176 -20.26 18.66 15.82
C ILE A 176 -19.00 17.97 15.30
N GLU A 177 -19.05 16.64 15.16
CA GLU A 177 -17.90 15.83 14.69
C GLU A 177 -17.97 15.50 13.19
N LYS A 178 -19.16 15.65 12.58
CA LYS A 178 -19.47 15.20 11.23
C LYS A 178 -20.22 16.31 10.51
N LEU A 179 -19.70 16.74 9.37
CA LEU A 179 -20.25 17.81 8.53
C LEU A 179 -20.55 17.23 7.14
N PRO A 180 -21.80 16.84 6.87
CA PRO A 180 -22.20 16.41 5.53
C PRO A 180 -22.11 17.57 4.54
N VAL A 181 -21.60 17.25 3.36
CA VAL A 181 -21.51 18.17 2.23
C VAL A 181 -22.63 17.80 1.25
N ILE A 182 -23.43 18.80 0.86
CA ILE A 182 -24.58 18.62 -0.02
C ILE A 182 -24.52 19.54 -1.23
N ASP A 183 -25.17 19.12 -2.32
CA ASP A 183 -25.43 19.98 -3.46
C ASP A 183 -26.69 20.86 -3.26
N ASP A 184 -27.00 21.70 -4.24
CA ASP A 184 -28.19 22.58 -4.21
C ASP A 184 -29.53 21.82 -4.18
N LYS A 185 -29.54 20.52 -4.52
CA LYS A 185 -30.71 19.64 -4.46
C LYS A 185 -30.79 18.83 -3.15
N ARG A 186 -29.93 19.13 -2.17
CA ARG A 186 -29.75 18.39 -0.91
C ARG A 186 -29.30 16.94 -1.06
N ARG A 187 -28.67 16.59 -2.20
CA ARG A 187 -28.04 15.29 -2.38
C ARG A 187 -26.69 15.28 -1.69
N ILE A 188 -26.33 14.14 -1.10
CA ILE A 188 -25.06 13.97 -0.39
C ILE A 188 -23.94 13.91 -1.43
N VAL A 189 -22.98 14.83 -1.35
CA VAL A 189 -21.78 14.84 -2.19
C VAL A 189 -20.52 14.48 -1.41
N GLY A 190 -20.59 14.55 -0.08
CA GLY A 190 -19.52 14.04 0.76
C GLY A 190 -19.73 14.22 2.26
N LEU A 191 -18.69 13.89 3.03
CA LEU A 191 -18.66 14.03 4.48
C LEU A 191 -17.27 14.46 4.94
N ILE A 192 -17.22 15.52 5.74
CA ILE A 192 -16.00 15.96 6.43
C ILE A 192 -16.13 15.60 7.91
N THR A 193 -15.08 15.04 8.51
CA THR A 193 -15.09 14.67 9.93
C THR A 193 -13.98 15.38 10.71
N SER A 194 -14.24 15.72 11.96
CA SER A 194 -13.23 16.28 12.87
C SER A 194 -12.05 15.32 13.07
N LYS A 195 -12.33 14.01 13.07
CA LYS A 195 -11.32 12.96 13.17
C LYS A 195 -10.32 13.02 12.02
N ASP A 196 -10.79 13.21 10.79
CA ASP A 196 -9.90 13.26 9.63
C ASP A 196 -9.06 14.54 9.64
N ILE A 197 -9.63 15.69 10.03
CA ILE A 197 -8.88 16.93 10.23
C ILE A 197 -7.77 16.76 11.28
N LEU A 198 -8.07 16.15 12.43
CA LEU A 198 -7.07 15.90 13.47
C LEU A 198 -5.94 14.99 13.00
N LYS A 199 -6.24 13.95 12.20
CA LYS A 199 -5.22 13.09 11.61
C LYS A 199 -4.33 13.84 10.63
N MET A 200 -4.88 14.76 9.83
CA MET A 200 -4.09 15.58 8.92
C MET A 200 -3.08 16.46 9.68
N GLU A 201 -3.44 16.97 10.86
CA GLU A 201 -2.53 17.72 11.74
C GLU A 201 -1.51 16.80 12.43
N GLN A 202 -1.92 15.58 12.80
CA GLN A 202 -1.04 14.60 13.43
C GLN A 202 0.04 14.07 12.47
N TYR A 203 -0.29 13.93 11.19
CA TYR A 203 0.58 13.37 10.15
C TYR A 203 0.83 14.39 9.03
N PRO A 204 1.57 15.48 9.30
CA PRO A 204 1.80 16.55 8.33
C PRO A 204 2.67 16.12 7.14
N HIS A 205 3.43 15.03 7.29
CA HIS A 205 4.29 14.46 6.26
C HIS A 205 3.67 13.24 5.57
N ALA A 206 2.37 13.00 5.74
CA ALA A 206 1.70 11.88 5.09
C ALA A 206 1.76 11.98 3.56
N SER A 207 2.03 10.84 2.92
CA SER A 207 1.98 10.64 1.49
C SER A 207 0.52 10.55 1.03
N LYS A 208 0.06 11.53 0.26
CA LYS A 208 -1.33 11.64 -0.18
C LYS A 208 -1.45 11.81 -1.69
N ASP A 209 -2.55 11.30 -2.24
CA ASP A 209 -2.98 11.55 -3.61
C ASP A 209 -3.58 12.95 -3.77
N ARG A 210 -3.95 13.30 -5.01
CA ARG A 210 -4.54 14.61 -5.33
C ARG A 210 -5.88 14.88 -4.64
N LYS A 211 -6.57 13.84 -4.16
CA LYS A 211 -7.82 13.94 -3.40
C LYS A 211 -7.56 14.02 -1.88
N GLY A 212 -6.30 14.00 -1.46
CA GLY A 212 -5.92 14.02 -0.05
C GLY A 212 -6.10 12.69 0.67
N ARG A 213 -6.27 11.58 -0.07
CA ARG A 213 -6.30 10.22 0.48
C ARG A 213 -4.88 9.67 0.56
N LEU A 214 -4.60 8.76 1.48
CA LEU A 214 -3.27 8.15 1.59
C LEU A 214 -2.87 7.44 0.28
N LEU A 215 -1.58 7.52 -0.08
CA LEU A 215 -1.04 6.75 -1.21
C LEU A 215 -1.03 5.25 -0.90
N ALA A 216 -1.38 4.43 -1.89
CA ALA A 216 -1.37 2.98 -1.82
C ALA A 216 -0.93 2.39 -3.16
N GLY A 217 -0.03 1.40 -3.12
CA GLY A 217 0.31 0.61 -4.30
C GLY A 217 -0.19 -0.83 -4.19
N ALA A 218 -0.19 -1.55 -5.30
CA ALA A 218 -0.58 -2.96 -5.33
C ALA A 218 0.31 -3.76 -6.29
N ALA A 219 0.64 -4.98 -5.89
CA ALA A 219 1.37 -5.92 -6.74
C ALA A 219 0.44 -6.62 -7.73
N VAL A 220 0.94 -6.91 -8.92
CA VAL A 220 0.27 -7.71 -9.96
C VAL A 220 1.23 -8.76 -10.52
N GLY A 221 0.68 -9.88 -11.00
CA GLY A 221 1.45 -10.96 -11.61
C GLY A 221 1.68 -10.74 -13.11
N VAL A 222 2.14 -11.80 -13.77
CA VAL A 222 2.37 -11.83 -15.24
C VAL A 222 1.60 -12.96 -15.95
N LYS A 223 0.81 -13.74 -15.19
CA LYS A 223 0.06 -14.88 -15.71
C LYS A 223 -1.42 -14.74 -15.34
N GLY A 224 -2.30 -15.16 -16.23
CA GLY A 224 -3.73 -15.22 -15.98
C GLY A 224 -4.38 -13.84 -15.88
N ASP A 225 -4.84 -13.50 -14.69
CA ASP A 225 -5.78 -12.42 -14.34
C ASP A 225 -5.17 -11.01 -14.28
N TYR A 226 -3.92 -10.81 -14.72
CA TYR A 226 -3.18 -9.57 -14.43
C TYR A 226 -3.82 -8.31 -15.02
N LEU A 227 -4.53 -8.38 -16.16
CA LEU A 227 -5.25 -7.23 -16.73
C LEU A 227 -6.52 -6.90 -15.96
N GLU A 228 -7.35 -7.90 -15.66
CA GLU A 228 -8.57 -7.76 -14.87
C GLU A 228 -8.24 -7.24 -13.46
N ARG A 229 -7.24 -7.83 -12.81
CA ARG A 229 -6.72 -7.38 -11.51
C ARG A 229 -6.21 -5.94 -11.58
N THR A 230 -5.50 -5.58 -12.65
CA THR A 230 -5.03 -4.21 -12.86
C THR A 230 -6.19 -3.22 -12.95
N GLU A 231 -7.21 -3.53 -13.76
CA GLU A 231 -8.40 -2.70 -13.91
C GLU A 231 -9.09 -2.48 -12.56
N ALA A 232 -9.40 -3.57 -11.85
CA ALA A 232 -10.09 -3.54 -10.57
C ALA A 232 -9.31 -2.73 -9.51
N LEU A 233 -7.98 -2.88 -9.46
CA LEU A 233 -7.13 -2.13 -8.51
C LEU A 233 -7.08 -0.63 -8.84
N LEU A 234 -7.01 -0.26 -10.12
CA LEU A 234 -7.05 1.14 -10.55
C LEU A 234 -8.41 1.77 -10.25
N GLU A 235 -9.51 1.05 -10.47
CA GLU A 235 -10.86 1.48 -10.11
C GLU A 235 -11.02 1.67 -8.59
N ALA A 236 -10.45 0.77 -7.79
CA ALA A 236 -10.38 0.90 -6.34
C ALA A 236 -9.52 2.10 -5.88
N GLY A 237 -8.67 2.62 -6.76
CA GLY A 237 -7.87 3.81 -6.58
C GLY A 237 -6.41 3.55 -6.21
N ALA A 238 -5.84 2.38 -6.52
CA ALA A 238 -4.39 2.18 -6.38
C ALA A 238 -3.63 3.25 -7.17
N ASP A 239 -2.66 3.92 -6.53
CA ASP A 239 -1.92 5.01 -7.18
C ASP A 239 -0.78 4.49 -8.06
N VAL A 240 -0.25 3.31 -7.74
CA VAL A 240 0.85 2.67 -8.45
C VAL A 240 0.68 1.16 -8.46
N LEU A 241 1.03 0.54 -9.56
CA LEU A 241 1.05 -0.92 -9.70
C LEU A 241 2.49 -1.43 -9.76
N VAL A 242 2.72 -2.63 -9.23
CA VAL A 242 4.04 -3.28 -9.22
C VAL A 242 3.95 -4.65 -9.89
N VAL A 243 4.46 -4.78 -11.11
CA VAL A 243 4.68 -6.09 -11.74
C VAL A 243 5.87 -6.73 -11.04
N ASP A 244 5.60 -7.75 -10.22
CA ASP A 244 6.62 -8.37 -9.36
C ASP A 244 6.73 -9.87 -9.61
N ILE A 245 7.86 -10.24 -10.22
CA ILE A 245 8.30 -11.63 -10.40
C ILE A 245 9.80 -11.75 -10.10
N ALA A 246 10.25 -12.95 -9.75
CA ALA A 246 11.65 -13.20 -9.38
C ALA A 246 12.65 -12.77 -10.47
N HIS A 247 12.31 -12.99 -11.75
CA HIS A 247 13.13 -12.61 -12.90
C HIS A 247 12.35 -11.73 -13.89
N GLY A 248 12.37 -10.42 -13.64
CA GLY A 248 11.68 -9.41 -14.43
C GLY A 248 12.30 -9.15 -15.80
N HIS A 249 13.58 -9.50 -16.02
CA HIS A 249 14.21 -9.44 -17.34
C HIS A 249 13.82 -10.66 -18.18
N SER A 250 12.52 -10.81 -18.41
CA SER A 250 11.94 -11.92 -19.17
C SER A 250 10.86 -11.42 -20.12
N GLU A 251 10.68 -12.14 -21.23
CA GLU A 251 9.63 -11.83 -22.21
C GLU A 251 8.24 -11.76 -21.59
N ASN A 252 7.95 -12.61 -20.59
CA ASN A 252 6.66 -12.57 -19.90
C ASN A 252 6.43 -11.23 -19.19
N ALA A 253 7.42 -10.75 -18.41
CA ALA A 253 7.29 -9.45 -17.74
C ALA A 253 7.26 -8.29 -18.72
N ILE A 254 8.14 -8.28 -19.73
CA ILE A 254 8.19 -7.22 -20.75
C ILE A 254 6.86 -7.13 -21.50
N ASN A 255 6.29 -8.25 -21.93
CA ASN A 255 5.00 -8.29 -22.60
C ASN A 255 3.87 -7.85 -21.66
N THR A 256 3.86 -8.29 -20.39
CA THR A 256 2.88 -7.82 -19.41
C THR A 256 2.92 -6.31 -19.22
N ILE A 257 4.11 -5.72 -19.09
CA ILE A 257 4.29 -4.26 -18.97
C ILE A 257 3.71 -3.55 -20.17
N HIS A 258 4.03 -4.02 -21.38
CA HIS A 258 3.50 -3.44 -22.61
C HIS A 258 1.97 -3.51 -22.66
N MET A 259 1.39 -4.65 -22.30
CA MET A 259 -0.06 -4.85 -22.30
C MET A 259 -0.77 -3.95 -21.27
N ILE A 260 -0.22 -3.83 -20.06
CA ILE A 260 -0.76 -2.94 -19.02
C ILE A 260 -0.67 -1.48 -19.48
N LYS A 261 0.49 -0.99 -19.95
CA LYS A 261 0.64 0.39 -20.41
C LYS A 261 -0.19 0.69 -21.66
N LYS A 262 -0.48 -0.32 -22.50
CA LYS A 262 -1.39 -0.16 -23.64
C LYS A 262 -2.85 -0.01 -23.21
N ALA A 263 -3.30 -0.82 -22.24
CA ALA A 263 -4.67 -0.77 -21.73
C ALA A 263 -4.91 0.44 -20.81
N PHE A 264 -3.91 0.80 -20.01
CA PHE A 264 -3.98 1.86 -19.00
C PHE A 264 -2.78 2.83 -19.13
N PRO A 265 -2.73 3.68 -20.18
CA PRO A 265 -1.55 4.51 -20.47
C PRO A 265 -1.14 5.47 -19.34
N SER A 266 -2.11 5.92 -18.55
CA SER A 266 -1.89 6.83 -17.43
C SER A 266 -1.55 6.14 -16.10
N CYS A 267 -1.55 4.80 -16.03
CA CYS A 267 -1.19 4.13 -14.79
C CYS A 267 0.31 4.31 -14.51
N GLU A 268 0.65 4.56 -13.25
CA GLU A 268 2.04 4.52 -12.80
C GLU A 268 2.42 3.05 -12.58
N LEU A 269 3.43 2.59 -13.31
CA LEU A 269 3.81 1.18 -13.32
C LEU A 269 5.27 0.98 -12.91
N ILE A 270 5.49 0.25 -11.84
CA ILE A 270 6.79 -0.25 -11.40
C ILE A 270 6.92 -1.68 -11.90
N ALA A 271 8.10 -2.09 -12.38
CA ALA A 271 8.35 -3.50 -12.63
C ALA A 271 9.72 -3.98 -12.15
N GLY A 272 9.76 -5.26 -11.81
CA GLY A 272 10.94 -5.97 -11.38
C GLY A 272 10.70 -7.47 -11.22
N ASN A 273 11.68 -8.22 -10.71
CA ASN A 273 12.97 -7.74 -10.27
C ASN A 273 14.05 -7.93 -11.34
N VAL A 274 14.91 -6.93 -11.48
CA VAL A 274 16.12 -7.01 -12.29
C VAL A 274 17.35 -6.78 -11.42
N ALA A 275 18.52 -7.16 -11.90
CA ALA A 275 19.77 -6.99 -11.17
C ALA A 275 20.94 -6.54 -12.06
N THR A 276 20.63 -6.13 -13.30
CA THR A 276 21.61 -5.75 -14.32
C THR A 276 21.15 -4.47 -15.02
N GLY A 277 22.10 -3.71 -15.57
CA GLY A 277 21.80 -2.52 -16.37
C GLY A 277 20.95 -2.84 -17.60
N ASP A 278 21.21 -3.97 -18.27
CA ASP A 278 20.43 -4.41 -19.43
C ASP A 278 18.98 -4.74 -19.06
N GLY A 279 18.76 -5.43 -17.94
CA GLY A 279 17.42 -5.70 -17.45
C GLY A 279 16.66 -4.42 -17.11
N ALA A 280 17.33 -3.46 -16.45
CA ALA A 280 16.73 -2.15 -16.21
C ALA A 280 16.39 -1.42 -17.52
N ASN A 281 17.28 -1.41 -18.50
CA ASN A 281 17.07 -0.81 -19.81
C ASN A 281 15.84 -1.37 -20.53
N ASP A 282 15.70 -2.69 -20.55
CA ASP A 282 14.61 -3.34 -21.28
C ASP A 282 13.26 -3.12 -20.60
N LEU A 283 13.22 -3.08 -19.26
CA LEU A 283 12.01 -2.66 -18.53
C LEU A 283 11.65 -1.20 -18.82
N ILE A 284 12.64 -0.30 -18.85
CA ILE A 284 12.42 1.12 -19.20
C ILE A 284 11.83 1.25 -20.60
N LYS A 285 12.40 0.55 -21.59
CA LYS A 285 11.89 0.53 -22.97
C LYS A 285 10.49 -0.07 -23.07
N ALA A 286 10.15 -1.03 -22.22
CA ALA A 286 8.81 -1.60 -22.15
C ALA A 286 7.76 -0.59 -21.64
N GLY A 287 8.19 0.46 -20.93
CA GLY A 287 7.34 1.60 -20.55
C GLY A 287 7.08 1.76 -19.06
N VAL A 288 7.94 1.20 -18.19
CA VAL A 288 7.81 1.40 -16.75
C VAL A 288 8.10 2.84 -16.33
N ASP A 289 7.50 3.24 -15.20
CA ASP A 289 7.69 4.53 -14.54
C ASP A 289 8.66 4.43 -13.35
N ALA A 290 9.04 3.22 -12.93
CA ALA A 290 10.17 2.94 -12.05
C ALA A 290 10.67 1.50 -12.24
N VAL A 291 11.94 1.23 -11.89
CA VAL A 291 12.53 -0.11 -11.91
C VAL A 291 12.76 -0.62 -10.49
N LYS A 292 12.28 -1.83 -10.18
CA LYS A 292 12.55 -2.53 -8.91
C LYS A 292 13.74 -3.48 -9.07
N VAL A 293 14.77 -3.29 -8.24
CA VAL A 293 16.09 -3.91 -8.39
C VAL A 293 16.42 -4.81 -7.19
N GLY A 294 16.71 -6.07 -7.48
CA GLY A 294 17.23 -7.02 -6.49
C GLY A 294 16.85 -8.46 -6.80
N VAL A 295 17.84 -9.33 -7.01
CA VAL A 295 17.62 -10.77 -7.25
C VAL A 295 18.49 -11.55 -6.26
N GLY A 296 17.85 -12.29 -5.36
CA GLY A 296 18.54 -13.16 -4.39
C GLY A 296 19.06 -12.47 -3.12
N SER A 297 18.76 -11.19 -2.89
CA SER A 297 19.31 -10.38 -1.78
C SER A 297 18.39 -10.29 -0.55
N GLY A 298 17.13 -10.74 -0.64
CA GLY A 298 16.17 -10.71 0.47
C GLY A 298 16.57 -11.60 1.65
N SER A 299 16.21 -11.19 2.88
CA SER A 299 16.58 -11.89 4.15
C SER A 299 16.08 -13.34 4.26
N ILE A 300 15.05 -13.66 3.51
CA ILE A 300 14.29 -14.92 3.45
C ILE A 300 14.30 -15.52 2.04
N CYS A 301 15.05 -14.91 1.12
CA CYS A 301 15.20 -15.38 -0.25
C CYS A 301 16.41 -16.31 -0.32
N ILE A 302 16.19 -17.50 -0.89
CA ILE A 302 17.23 -18.51 -1.11
C ILE A 302 17.43 -18.81 -2.60
N THR A 303 16.90 -17.98 -3.51
CA THR A 303 17.10 -18.07 -4.97
C THR A 303 18.57 -18.30 -5.34
N ARG A 304 19.50 -17.55 -4.74
CA ARG A 304 20.94 -17.70 -4.99
C ARG A 304 21.49 -19.09 -4.62
N VAL A 305 20.91 -19.73 -3.60
CA VAL A 305 21.35 -21.03 -3.10
C VAL A 305 20.76 -22.14 -3.97
N VAL A 306 19.51 -21.97 -4.40
CA VAL A 306 18.75 -22.97 -5.17
C VAL A 306 19.14 -22.95 -6.64
N THR A 307 19.17 -21.75 -7.25
CA THR A 307 19.36 -21.57 -8.70
C THR A 307 20.78 -21.15 -9.09
N GLY A 308 21.60 -20.72 -8.12
CA GLY A 308 22.90 -20.09 -8.38
C GLY A 308 22.82 -18.68 -8.96
N SER A 309 21.61 -18.11 -9.17
CA SER A 309 21.41 -16.82 -9.82
C SER A 309 21.22 -15.68 -8.82
N GLY A 310 21.89 -14.56 -9.05
CA GLY A 310 21.78 -13.34 -8.25
C GLY A 310 22.94 -12.40 -8.47
N VAL A 311 22.82 -11.17 -7.97
CA VAL A 311 23.90 -10.16 -7.99
C VAL A 311 23.96 -9.51 -6.61
N PRO A 312 25.15 -9.28 -6.03
CA PRO A 312 25.30 -8.48 -4.82
C PRO A 312 24.58 -7.13 -4.93
N GLN A 313 23.75 -6.80 -3.94
CA GLN A 313 22.70 -5.79 -4.07
C GLN A 313 23.23 -4.40 -4.42
N LEU A 314 24.38 -3.99 -3.85
CA LEU A 314 24.96 -2.67 -4.12
C LEU A 314 25.42 -2.56 -5.58
N THR A 315 26.07 -3.60 -6.11
CA THR A 315 26.42 -3.67 -7.54
C THR A 315 25.19 -3.65 -8.44
N ALA A 316 24.16 -4.42 -8.12
CA ALA A 316 22.91 -4.46 -8.89
C ALA A 316 22.25 -3.08 -9.00
N VAL A 317 22.19 -2.35 -7.87
CA VAL A 317 21.65 -0.99 -7.82
C VAL A 317 22.50 -0.03 -8.64
N ILE A 318 23.83 -0.02 -8.48
CA ILE A 318 24.72 0.87 -9.23
C ILE A 318 24.59 0.66 -10.74
N ASP A 319 24.60 -0.59 -11.19
CA ASP A 319 24.51 -0.93 -12.61
C ASP A 319 23.16 -0.50 -13.20
N SER A 320 22.06 -0.70 -12.47
CA SER A 320 20.71 -0.31 -12.90
C SER A 320 20.50 1.20 -12.90
N VAL A 321 20.99 1.90 -11.86
CA VAL A 321 20.91 3.37 -11.74
C VAL A 321 21.69 4.06 -12.86
N LYS A 322 22.84 3.51 -13.25
CA LYS A 322 23.65 4.08 -14.34
C LYS A 322 22.84 4.22 -15.64
N VAL A 323 22.02 3.23 -15.96
CA VAL A 323 21.15 3.25 -17.14
C VAL A 323 19.91 4.11 -16.88
N ALA A 324 19.24 3.92 -15.74
CA ALA A 324 17.97 4.58 -15.47
C ALA A 324 18.07 6.13 -15.39
N ARG A 325 19.24 6.65 -15.02
CA ARG A 325 19.52 8.10 -14.99
C ARG A 325 19.36 8.77 -16.36
N ASP A 326 19.78 8.11 -17.43
CA ASP A 326 19.69 8.68 -18.79
C ASP A 326 18.23 8.84 -19.26
N HIS A 327 17.29 8.17 -18.57
CA HIS A 327 15.87 8.19 -18.86
C HIS A 327 15.01 8.93 -17.82
N ASP A 328 15.62 9.52 -16.78
CA ASP A 328 14.93 10.08 -15.59
C ASP A 328 13.92 9.09 -14.97
N ILE A 329 14.31 7.80 -14.90
CA ILE A 329 13.50 6.75 -14.29
C ILE A 329 14.03 6.44 -12.88
N PRO A 330 13.19 6.54 -11.84
CA PRO A 330 13.54 6.12 -10.49
C PRO A 330 13.88 4.63 -10.37
N VAL A 331 14.82 4.32 -9.49
CA VAL A 331 15.22 2.95 -9.15
C VAL A 331 14.91 2.68 -7.69
N ILE A 332 14.27 1.53 -7.42
CA ILE A 332 13.92 1.05 -6.09
C ILE A 332 14.87 -0.09 -5.73
N SER A 333 15.65 0.06 -4.66
CA SER A 333 16.46 -1.05 -4.13
C SER A 333 15.60 -1.96 -3.26
N ASP A 334 15.37 -3.18 -3.70
CA ASP A 334 14.55 -4.19 -3.04
C ASP A 334 15.39 -5.37 -2.55
N GLY A 335 15.45 -5.57 -1.23
CA GLY A 335 16.21 -6.64 -0.58
C GLY A 335 17.54 -6.20 0.05
N GLY A 336 18.04 -7.02 0.97
CA GLY A 336 19.33 -6.81 1.66
C GLY A 336 19.36 -5.76 2.78
N ILE A 337 18.29 -4.99 2.97
CA ILE A 337 18.21 -3.94 4.01
C ILE A 337 17.99 -4.55 5.39
N ARG A 338 18.93 -4.34 6.31
CA ARG A 338 18.83 -4.81 7.72
C ARG A 338 18.85 -3.68 8.74
N ASN A 339 19.28 -2.48 8.35
CA ASN A 339 19.34 -1.31 9.23
C ASN A 339 19.33 -0.01 8.40
N SER A 340 19.27 1.13 9.08
CA SER A 340 19.27 2.46 8.44
C SER A 340 20.56 2.79 7.68
N GLY A 341 21.69 2.17 8.03
CA GLY A 341 22.95 2.30 7.30
C GLY A 341 22.86 1.69 5.90
N ASP A 342 22.22 0.53 5.76
CA ASP A 342 21.99 -0.11 4.46
C ASP A 342 21.08 0.75 3.58
N ILE A 343 20.04 1.36 4.15
CA ILE A 343 19.18 2.35 3.45
C ILE A 343 20.04 3.51 2.94
N THR A 344 20.88 4.07 3.81
CA THR A 344 21.77 5.19 3.46
C THR A 344 22.71 4.82 2.31
N LYS A 345 23.26 3.61 2.31
CA LYS A 345 24.14 3.09 1.24
C LYS A 345 23.39 2.90 -0.08
N ALA A 346 22.17 2.36 -0.05
CA ALA A 346 21.34 2.23 -1.25
C ALA A 346 21.04 3.60 -1.89
N LEU A 347 20.61 4.58 -1.08
CA LEU A 347 20.37 5.94 -1.56
C LEU A 347 21.64 6.61 -2.08
N ALA A 348 22.78 6.40 -1.42
CA ALA A 348 24.08 6.90 -1.87
C ALA A 348 24.54 6.25 -3.20
N ALA A 349 24.17 4.98 -3.44
CA ALA A 349 24.37 4.31 -4.73
C ALA A 349 23.47 4.86 -5.84
N GLY A 350 22.45 5.64 -5.48
CA GLY A 350 21.60 6.40 -6.38
C GLY A 350 20.21 5.82 -6.60
N SER A 351 19.78 4.83 -5.80
CA SER A 351 18.37 4.45 -5.78
C SER A 351 17.53 5.62 -5.25
N SER A 352 16.34 5.82 -5.79
CA SER A 352 15.42 6.86 -5.32
C SER A 352 14.74 6.45 -4.02
N SER A 353 14.48 5.16 -3.83
CA SER A 353 13.83 4.61 -2.64
C SER A 353 14.30 3.19 -2.34
N VAL A 354 13.93 2.69 -1.17
CA VAL A 354 14.18 1.30 -0.75
C VAL A 354 12.88 0.58 -0.45
N MET A 355 12.78 -0.67 -0.88
CA MET A 355 11.72 -1.59 -0.47
C MET A 355 12.22 -2.46 0.68
N VAL A 356 11.44 -2.52 1.76
CA VAL A 356 11.83 -3.13 3.02
C VAL A 356 10.81 -4.18 3.43
N GLY A 357 11.28 -5.41 3.68
CA GLY A 357 10.47 -6.52 4.20
C GLY A 357 10.70 -6.74 5.70
N SER A 358 11.88 -7.25 6.06
CA SER A 358 12.14 -7.79 7.40
C SER A 358 12.10 -6.80 8.55
N LEU A 359 12.32 -5.50 8.32
CA LEU A 359 12.18 -4.50 9.38
C LEU A 359 10.71 -4.19 9.71
N PHE A 360 9.81 -4.47 8.78
CA PHE A 360 8.37 -4.30 8.96
C PHE A 360 7.68 -5.60 9.36
N GLY A 361 8.23 -6.76 8.98
CA GLY A 361 7.77 -8.05 9.49
C GLY A 361 7.86 -8.08 11.02
N GLY A 362 6.76 -8.38 11.71
CA GLY A 362 6.73 -8.44 13.18
C GLY A 362 6.20 -7.18 13.88
N THR A 363 6.08 -6.06 13.16
CA THR A 363 5.45 -4.83 13.69
C THR A 363 3.97 -5.05 13.96
N ASP A 364 3.35 -4.18 14.76
CA ASP A 364 1.92 -4.31 15.10
C ASP A 364 1.03 -4.26 13.85
N GLU A 365 1.42 -3.44 12.87
CA GLU A 365 0.70 -3.20 11.61
C GLU A 365 0.93 -4.28 10.54
N SER A 366 1.94 -5.13 10.68
CA SER A 366 2.15 -6.24 9.74
C SER A 366 1.02 -7.29 9.87
N PRO A 367 0.61 -7.94 8.78
CA PRO A 367 -0.40 -9.01 8.83
C PRO A 367 -0.03 -10.17 9.75
N GLY A 368 -1.04 -10.96 10.10
CA GLY A 368 -0.88 -12.19 10.89
C GLY A 368 -1.05 -12.00 12.40
N LYS A 369 -1.16 -13.12 13.11
CA LYS A 369 -1.36 -13.14 14.57
C LYS A 369 -0.03 -13.13 15.30
N THR A 370 0.01 -12.42 16.42
CA THR A 370 1.13 -12.46 17.35
C THR A 370 1.14 -13.81 18.08
N LEU A 371 2.27 -14.51 18.00
CA LEU A 371 2.54 -15.76 18.70
C LEU A 371 3.42 -15.47 19.92
N VAL A 372 3.22 -16.24 21.00
CA VAL A 372 4.08 -16.15 22.19
C VAL A 372 4.89 -17.43 22.31
N LYS A 373 6.22 -17.30 22.31
CA LYS A 373 7.16 -18.42 22.48
C LYS A 373 8.21 -18.02 23.50
N ASN A 374 8.39 -18.82 24.55
CA ASN A 374 9.34 -18.57 25.64
C ASN A 374 9.21 -17.15 26.24
N GLY A 375 7.98 -16.67 26.42
CA GLY A 375 7.68 -15.34 26.98
C GLY A 375 7.96 -14.16 26.03
N LYS A 376 8.44 -14.41 24.81
CA LYS A 376 8.63 -13.38 23.78
C LYS A 376 7.51 -13.44 22.74
N LYS A 377 7.12 -12.28 22.24
CA LYS A 377 6.15 -12.12 21.15
C LYS A 377 6.88 -12.21 19.82
N PHE A 378 6.26 -12.88 18.85
CA PHE A 378 6.76 -13.05 17.49
C PHE A 378 5.61 -12.94 16.49
N LYS A 379 5.90 -12.62 15.23
CA LYS A 379 5.00 -12.91 14.10
C LYS A 379 5.71 -13.81 13.08
N MET A 380 4.91 -14.47 12.25
CA MET A 380 5.42 -15.20 11.10
C MET A 380 5.91 -14.24 10.02
N TYR A 381 7.06 -14.54 9.42
CA TYR A 381 7.62 -13.80 8.30
C TYR A 381 8.11 -14.82 7.25
N ARG A 382 7.65 -14.71 6.00
CA ARG A 382 7.92 -15.74 4.98
C ARG A 382 8.12 -15.17 3.59
N GLY A 383 8.88 -15.90 2.76
CA GLY A 383 9.09 -15.53 1.37
C GLY A 383 7.96 -15.89 0.46
N MET A 384 7.67 -15.03 -0.52
CA MET A 384 6.59 -15.27 -1.47
C MET A 384 6.85 -16.47 -2.38
N ALA A 385 8.11 -16.89 -2.53
CA ALA A 385 8.51 -18.12 -3.22
C ALA A 385 8.72 -19.31 -2.26
N SER A 386 8.34 -19.19 -0.98
CA SER A 386 8.41 -20.29 -0.02
C SER A 386 7.27 -21.30 -0.24
N PHE A 387 7.44 -22.51 0.28
CA PHE A 387 6.45 -23.58 0.11
C PHE A 387 5.09 -23.18 0.71
N TYR A 388 5.06 -22.65 1.94
CA TYR A 388 3.78 -22.30 2.56
C TYR A 388 3.13 -21.04 2.00
N ALA A 389 3.91 -20.11 1.41
CA ALA A 389 3.34 -18.97 0.70
C ALA A 389 2.65 -19.43 -0.60
N SER A 390 3.32 -20.28 -1.38
CA SER A 390 2.78 -20.85 -2.62
C SER A 390 1.60 -21.77 -2.37
N LEU A 391 1.67 -22.61 -1.35
CA LEU A 391 0.57 -23.48 -0.93
C LEU A 391 -0.63 -22.64 -0.45
N GLY A 392 -0.39 -21.62 0.38
CA GLY A 392 -1.43 -20.70 0.84
C GLY A 392 -2.10 -19.94 -0.31
N ARG A 393 -1.35 -19.62 -1.37
CA ARG A 393 -1.88 -19.04 -2.60
C ARG A 393 -2.79 -20.03 -3.34
N LYS A 394 -2.32 -21.25 -3.63
CA LYS A 394 -3.13 -22.29 -4.29
C LYS A 394 -4.42 -22.58 -3.51
N TYR A 395 -4.35 -22.74 -2.19
CA TYR A 395 -5.54 -22.93 -1.35
C TYR A 395 -6.58 -21.81 -1.49
N ARG A 396 -6.13 -20.56 -1.65
CA ARG A 396 -7.03 -19.40 -1.79
C ARG A 396 -7.57 -19.25 -3.21
N GLU A 397 -6.78 -19.60 -4.23
CA GLU A 397 -7.17 -19.51 -5.65
C GLU A 397 -8.06 -20.68 -6.10
N GLU A 398 -7.80 -21.91 -5.63
CA GLU A 398 -8.40 -23.14 -6.18
C GLU A 398 -9.26 -23.91 -5.15
N GLY A 399 -9.22 -23.53 -3.87
CA GLY A 399 -9.96 -24.20 -2.79
C GLY A 399 -9.28 -25.47 -2.25
N ALA A 400 -9.74 -25.97 -1.11
CA ALA A 400 -9.05 -27.01 -0.34
C ALA A 400 -9.05 -28.43 -0.95
N GLN A 401 -9.83 -28.66 -2.01
CA GLN A 401 -10.06 -30.00 -2.57
C GLN A 401 -9.28 -30.30 -3.86
N VAL A 402 -8.51 -29.35 -4.40
CA VAL A 402 -7.93 -29.44 -5.77
C VAL A 402 -6.40 -29.56 -5.77
N ILE A 403 -5.75 -29.70 -4.61
CA ILE A 403 -4.28 -29.80 -4.60
C ILE A 403 -3.86 -31.23 -4.93
N ASP A 404 -3.57 -31.47 -6.21
CA ASP A 404 -2.99 -32.71 -6.68
C ASP A 404 -1.58 -32.91 -6.08
N SER A 405 -1.26 -34.15 -5.68
CA SER A 405 0.01 -34.46 -4.99
C SER A 405 1.23 -34.25 -5.87
N ASP A 406 1.08 -34.41 -7.19
CA ASP A 406 2.17 -34.26 -8.15
C ASP A 406 2.59 -32.78 -8.30
N ASP A 407 1.61 -31.89 -8.23
CA ASP A 407 1.77 -30.44 -8.37
C ASP A 407 2.49 -29.77 -7.18
N LEU A 408 2.57 -30.47 -6.04
CA LEU A 408 3.36 -30.10 -4.87
C LEU A 408 4.77 -30.71 -4.89
N ASN A 409 4.94 -31.89 -5.49
CA ASN A 409 6.23 -32.58 -5.60
C ASN A 409 7.19 -31.86 -6.55
N ASP A 410 6.66 -31.16 -7.57
CA ASP A 410 7.46 -30.44 -8.56
C ASP A 410 7.81 -29.00 -8.14
N TYR A 411 7.29 -28.50 -7.01
CA TYR A 411 7.57 -27.14 -6.56
C TYR A 411 8.92 -27.05 -5.82
N VAL A 412 9.87 -26.34 -6.41
CA VAL A 412 11.18 -26.06 -5.79
C VAL A 412 11.13 -24.68 -5.11
N PRO A 413 11.12 -24.61 -3.76
CA PRO A 413 10.98 -23.33 -3.05
C PRO A 413 12.26 -22.49 -3.13
N GLU A 414 12.09 -21.19 -3.39
CA GLU A 414 13.16 -20.20 -3.40
C GLU A 414 13.08 -19.21 -2.23
N GLY A 415 12.21 -19.48 -1.26
CA GLY A 415 12.07 -18.71 -0.02
C GLY A 415 11.93 -19.60 1.21
N VAL A 416 12.16 -19.02 2.38
CA VAL A 416 12.02 -19.68 3.68
C VAL A 416 11.02 -18.97 4.61
N GLU A 417 10.59 -19.67 5.65
CA GLU A 417 9.78 -19.15 6.75
C GLU A 417 10.64 -18.87 8.00
N ALA A 418 10.33 -17.79 8.69
CA ALA A 418 10.96 -17.39 9.94
C ALA A 418 9.93 -16.81 10.93
N MET A 419 10.37 -16.64 12.17
CA MET A 419 9.65 -15.87 13.19
C MET A 419 10.49 -14.64 13.53
N VAL A 420 9.86 -13.47 13.54
CA VAL A 420 10.51 -12.17 13.79
C VAL A 420 9.85 -11.44 14.94
#